data_AF-A0A2W7JJF2-F1
#
_entry.id   AF-A0A2W7JJF2-F1
#
_cell.length_a   1.000
_cell.length_b   1.000
_cell.length_c   1.000
_cell.angle_alpha   90.00
_cell.angle_beta   90.00
_cell.angle_gamma   90.00
#
_symmetry.space_group_name_H-M   'P 1'
#
loop_
_entity.id
_entity.type
_entity.pdbx_description
1 polymer ?
#
loop_
_entity_poly.entity_id
_entity_poly.type
_entity_poly.pdbx_seq_one_letter_code
_entity_poly.pdbx_strand_id
1 'polypeptide(L)'
;MKCLICHAVSNTVHVAEDWSEVACSAGCGRFRVSANLIKSMKGRNESFDIERTRQWLKMSRNDEPVPLISRYDYNVALLHRDTGEKSAIAPSRSRQPLTSD
;
A
#
# COMPACT_ATOMS: atom_id res chain seq x y z
N MET A 1 -3.75 20.50 -3.45
CA MET A 1 -4.50 19.23 -3.27
C MET A 1 -3.68 18.32 -2.35
N LYS A 2 -4.22 17.18 -1.89
CA LYS A 2 -3.48 16.21 -1.05
C LYS A 2 -3.11 14.97 -1.86
N CYS A 3 -1.94 14.41 -1.60
CA CYS A 3 -1.48 13.17 -2.23
C CYS A 3 -2.41 12.04 -1.80
N LEU A 4 -2.88 11.21 -2.73
CA LEU A 4 -3.77 10.09 -2.41
C LEU A 4 -3.09 8.98 -1.59
N ILE A 5 -1.75 8.94 -1.57
CA ILE A 5 -0.98 7.91 -0.85
C ILE A 5 -0.57 8.39 0.54
N CYS A 6 0.12 9.53 0.63
CA CYS A 6 0.70 10.01 1.89
C CYS A 6 0.00 11.22 2.49
N HIS A 7 -1.07 11.72 1.86
CA HIS A 7 -1.86 12.88 2.28
C HIS A 7 -1.11 14.22 2.43
N ALA A 8 0.20 14.24 2.13
CA ALA A 8 0.99 15.46 2.03
C ALA A 8 0.49 16.39 0.92
N VAL A 9 0.91 17.65 0.95
CA VAL A 9 0.58 18.62 -0.11
C VAL A 9 1.10 18.10 -1.45
N SER A 10 0.22 18.04 -2.45
CA SER A 10 0.55 17.59 -3.79
C SER A 10 -0.18 18.40 -4.85
N ASN A 11 0.34 18.31 -6.07
CA ASN A 11 -0.27 18.89 -7.25
C ASN A 11 -1.02 17.79 -7.99
N THR A 12 -2.30 18.02 -8.26
CA THR A 12 -3.04 17.19 -9.21
C THR A 12 -2.68 17.71 -10.59
N VAL A 13 -2.03 16.86 -11.39
CA VAL A 13 -1.50 17.26 -12.70
C VAL A 13 -2.60 17.19 -13.76
N HIS A 14 -3.43 16.15 -13.70
CA HIS A 14 -4.53 15.94 -14.63
C HIS A 14 -5.62 15.10 -13.98
N VAL A 15 -6.87 15.41 -14.28
CA VAL A 15 -8.02 14.60 -13.88
C VAL A 15 -8.77 14.26 -15.17
N ALA A 16 -8.69 13.00 -15.56
CA ALA A 16 -9.54 12.41 -16.59
C ALA A 16 -10.74 11.74 -15.92
N GLU A 17 -11.76 11.39 -16.70
CA GLU A 17 -12.95 10.69 -16.20
C GLU A 17 -12.59 9.36 -15.53
N ASP A 18 -11.57 8.66 -16.06
CA ASP A 18 -11.17 7.32 -15.61
C ASP A 18 -10.00 7.29 -14.64
N TRP A 19 -9.21 8.37 -14.53
CA TRP A 19 -8.02 8.41 -13.68
C TRP A 19 -7.60 9.81 -13.26
N SER A 20 -6.89 9.90 -12.14
CA SER A 20 -6.31 11.14 -11.64
C SER A 20 -4.80 11.01 -11.52
N GLU A 21 -4.06 11.94 -12.13
CA GLU A 21 -2.61 12.03 -12.02
C GLU A 21 -2.20 12.98 -10.91
N VAL A 22 -1.29 12.50 -10.08
CA VAL A 22 -0.79 13.19 -8.89
C VAL A 22 0.72 13.30 -9.00
N ALA A 23 1.24 14.51 -8.78
CA ALA A 23 2.66 14.78 -8.56
C ALA A 23 2.87 15.15 -7.09
N CYS A 24 3.53 14.26 -6.36
CA CYS A 24 3.81 14.42 -4.95
C CYS A 24 5.31 14.64 -4.72
N SER A 25 5.66 15.79 -4.13
CA SER A 25 7.04 16.14 -3.75
C SER A 25 7.52 15.46 -2.47
N ALA A 26 6.61 14.93 -1.64
CA ALA A 26 6.93 14.28 -0.37
C ALA A 26 7.44 12.82 -0.50
N GLY A 27 7.82 12.39 -1.71
CA GLY A 27 8.47 11.09 -1.96
C GLY A 27 7.62 10.02 -2.66
N CYS A 28 6.32 10.24 -2.89
CA CYS A 28 5.54 9.34 -3.76
C CYS A 28 5.84 9.56 -5.25
N GLY A 29 6.33 10.75 -5.62
CA GLY A 29 6.64 11.11 -7.01
C GLY A 29 5.38 11.30 -7.85
N ARG A 30 5.51 11.07 -9.16
CA ARG A 30 4.41 11.16 -10.13
C ARG A 30 3.78 9.79 -10.37
N PHE A 31 2.45 9.73 -10.37
CA PHE A 31 1.66 8.51 -10.56
C PHE A 31 0.22 8.84 -10.94
N ARG A 32 -0.51 7.85 -11.48
CA ARG A 32 -1.94 7.93 -11.76
C ARG A 32 -2.70 6.96 -10.87
N VAL A 33 -3.96 7.27 -10.56
CA VAL A 33 -4.86 6.37 -9.82
C VAL A 33 -6.19 6.31 -10.55
N SER A 34 -6.71 5.11 -10.77
CA SER A 34 -8.03 4.94 -11.39
C SER A 34 -9.14 5.55 -10.53
N ALA A 35 -10.06 6.28 -11.16
CA ALA A 35 -11.19 6.93 -10.48
C ALA A 35 -12.07 5.90 -9.76
N ASN A 36 -12.23 4.71 -10.35
CA ASN A 36 -12.95 3.60 -9.75
C ASN A 36 -12.29 3.07 -8.47
N LEU A 37 -10.95 3.00 -8.43
CA LEU A 37 -10.24 2.64 -7.19
C LEU A 37 -10.42 3.72 -6.12
N ILE A 38 -10.29 5.00 -6.48
CA ILE A 38 -10.50 6.11 -5.53
C ILE A 38 -11.91 6.04 -4.92
N LYS A 39 -12.95 5.88 -5.75
CA LYS A 39 -14.34 5.71 -5.29
C LYS A 39 -14.47 4.50 -4.36
N SER A 40 -13.88 3.37 -4.76
CA SER A 40 -13.91 2.13 -4.00
C SER A 40 -13.22 2.22 -2.64
N MET A 41 -12.04 2.86 -2.55
CA MET A 41 -11.31 3.02 -1.29
C MET A 41 -12.03 3.98 -0.35
N LYS A 42 -12.55 5.11 -0.89
CA LYS A 42 -13.38 6.03 -0.11
C LYS A 42 -14.61 5.35 0.49
N GLY A 43 -15.31 4.54 -0.30
CA GLY A 43 -16.49 3.80 0.16
C GLY A 43 -16.19 2.79 1.28
N ARG A 44 -14.96 2.27 1.35
CA ARG A 44 -14.50 1.36 2.42
C ARG A 44 -13.69 2.03 3.52
N ASN A 45 -13.53 3.36 3.45
CA ASN A 45 -12.64 4.13 4.32
C ASN A 45 -11.20 3.57 4.37
N GLU A 46 -10.70 3.09 3.23
CA GLU A 46 -9.35 2.54 3.08
C GLU A 46 -8.34 3.63 2.65
N SER A 47 -7.09 3.47 3.09
CA SER A 47 -5.94 4.28 2.66
C SER A 47 -4.83 3.39 2.14
N PHE A 48 -3.96 3.94 1.30
CA PHE A 48 -2.77 3.23 0.86
C PHE A 48 -1.78 3.03 2.01
N ASP A 49 -1.13 1.88 2.04
CA ASP A 49 0.12 1.70 2.76
C ASP A 49 1.20 2.53 2.05
N ILE A 50 1.78 3.50 2.76
CA ILE A 50 2.72 4.46 2.16
C ILE A 50 3.99 3.76 1.67
N GLU A 51 4.56 2.88 2.48
CA GLU A 51 5.86 2.25 2.19
C GLU A 51 5.73 1.25 1.06
N ARG A 52 4.76 0.35 1.17
CA ARG A 52 4.45 -0.66 0.16
C ARG A 52 4.12 -0.02 -1.18
N THR A 53 3.29 1.04 -1.19
CA THR A 53 2.93 1.72 -2.44
C THR A 53 4.12 2.45 -3.06
N ARG A 54 5.02 3.04 -2.26
CA ARG A 54 6.25 3.66 -2.78
C ARG A 54 7.20 2.63 -3.38
N GLN A 55 7.34 1.47 -2.76
CA GLN A 55 8.16 0.38 -3.30
C GLN A 55 7.60 -0.11 -4.63
N TRP A 56 6.28 -0.34 -4.69
CA TRP A 56 5.61 -0.72 -5.94
C TRP A 56 5.83 0.32 -7.03
N LEU A 57 5.61 1.61 -6.74
CA LEU A 57 5.84 2.70 -7.70
C LEU A 57 7.29 2.77 -8.21
N LYS A 58 8.27 2.47 -7.35
CA LYS A 58 9.68 2.42 -7.76
C LYS A 58 9.92 1.31 -8.78
N MET A 59 9.30 0.14 -8.60
CA MET A 59 9.44 -1.00 -9.51
C MET A 59 8.68 -0.78 -10.81
N SER A 60 7.43 -0.33 -10.75
CA SER A 60 6.57 -0.12 -11.93
C SER A 60 7.08 0.96 -12.88
N ARG A 61 7.90 1.91 -12.39
CA ARG A 61 8.53 2.95 -13.22
C ARG A 61 9.53 2.43 -14.23
N ASN A 62 10.00 1.19 -14.09
CA ASN A 62 10.86 0.56 -15.07
C ASN A 62 10.13 0.29 -16.39
N ASP A 63 8.82 0.07 -16.32
CA ASP A 63 7.99 -0.26 -17.49
C ASP A 63 7.19 0.96 -17.99
N GLU A 64 6.62 1.75 -17.06
CA GLU A 64 5.79 2.92 -17.37
C GLU A 64 6.26 4.13 -16.54
N PRO A 65 6.73 5.23 -17.16
CA PRO A 65 7.28 6.38 -16.43
C PRO A 65 6.30 7.04 -15.45
N VAL A 66 4.99 6.95 -15.73
CA VAL A 66 3.92 7.42 -14.85
C VAL A 66 2.93 6.28 -14.58
N PRO A 67 3.25 5.38 -13.62
CA PRO A 67 2.46 4.18 -13.38
C PRO A 67 1.02 4.50 -13.01
N LEU A 68 0.07 3.72 -13.53
CA LEU A 68 -1.33 3.76 -13.14
C LEU A 68 -1.61 2.71 -12.07
N ILE A 69 -2.05 3.15 -10.89
CA ILE A 69 -2.56 2.25 -9.86
C ILE A 69 -4.02 1.92 -10.21
N SER A 70 -4.22 0.72 -10.75
CA SER A 70 -5.55 0.17 -11.01
C SER A 70 -6.10 -0.55 -9.78
N ARG A 71 -7.39 -0.90 -9.82
CA ARG A 71 -7.99 -1.77 -8.79
C ARG A 71 -7.31 -3.15 -8.72
N TYR A 72 -6.79 -3.65 -9.85
CA TYR A 72 -6.08 -4.92 -9.89
C TYR A 72 -4.76 -4.83 -9.12
N ASP A 73 -3.93 -3.82 -9.43
CA ASP A 73 -2.64 -3.59 -8.75
C ASP A 73 -2.84 -3.42 -7.25
N TYR A 74 -3.88 -2.67 -6.87
CA TYR A 74 -4.23 -2.49 -5.47
C TYR A 74 -4.52 -3.83 -4.80
N ASN A 75 -5.42 -4.65 -5.35
CA ASN A 75 -5.83 -5.90 -4.72
C ASN A 75 -4.72 -6.96 -4.68
N VAL A 76 -3.79 -6.95 -5.63
CA VAL A 76 -2.76 -7.98 -5.78
C VAL A 76 -1.47 -7.61 -5.06
N ALA A 77 -1.05 -6.34 -5.13
CA ALA A 77 0.26 -5.91 -4.64
C ALA A 77 0.19 -4.95 -3.43
N LEU A 78 -0.85 -4.11 -3.34
CA LEU A 78 -0.87 -3.01 -2.38
C LEU A 78 -1.76 -3.26 -1.16
N LEU A 79 -2.76 -4.13 -1.29
CA LEU A 79 -3.65 -4.48 -0.19
C LEU A 79 -2.85 -5.30 0.82
N HIS A 80 -2.76 -4.78 2.05
CA HIS A 80 -2.21 -5.54 3.16
C HIS A 80 -3.19 -6.67 3.48
N ARG A 81 -2.93 -7.87 2.95
CA ARG A 81 -3.53 -9.08 3.50
C ARG A 81 -2.66 -9.42 4.69
N ASP A 82 -3.23 -9.34 5.89
CA ASP A 82 -2.68 -10.03 7.04
C ASP A 82 -2.78 -11.52 6.73
N THR A 83 -1.86 -12.06 5.93
CA THR A 83 -1.51 -13.47 6.02
C THR A 83 -1.06 -13.62 7.45
N GLY A 84 -1.92 -14.19 8.28
CA GLY A 84 -1.65 -14.46 9.68
C GLY A 84 -0.47 -15.41 9.81
N GLU A 85 0.75 -14.90 9.64
CA GLU A 85 1.91 -15.38 10.38
C GLU A 85 1.76 -14.86 11.80
N LYS A 86 0.75 -15.42 12.48
CA LYS A 86 0.81 -15.59 13.92
C LYS A 86 2.03 -16.47 14.15
N SER A 87 3.18 -15.82 14.30
CA SER A 87 4.41 -16.41 14.80
C SER A 87 4.04 -17.05 16.13
N ALA A 88 3.73 -18.33 16.09
CA ALA A 88 3.50 -19.16 17.25
C ALA A 88 4.87 -19.46 17.87
N ILE A 89 5.53 -18.41 18.36
CA ILE A 89 6.54 -18.56 19.40
C ILE A 89 5.74 -18.86 20.67
N ALA A 90 5.38 -20.14 20.83
CA ALA A 90 5.00 -20.64 22.14
C ALA A 90 6.23 -20.47 23.06
N PRO A 91 6.10 -19.87 24.26
CA PRO A 91 7.15 -19.99 25.24
C PRO A 91 7.25 -21.47 25.61
N SER A 92 8.42 -22.05 25.35
CA SER A 92 8.78 -23.38 25.79
C SER A 92 8.53 -23.49 27.30
N ARG A 93 7.54 -24.31 27.70
CA ARG A 93 7.32 -24.66 29.09
C ARG A 93 8.62 -25.24 29.64
N SER A 94 9.26 -24.53 30.57
CA SER A 94 10.30 -25.07 31.44
C SER A 94 9.76 -26.32 32.13
N ARG A 95 10.21 -27.49 31.69
CA ARG A 95 9.97 -28.75 32.38
C ARG A 95 11.16 -28.95 33.31
N GLN A 96 10.96 -28.73 34.60
CA GLN A 96 11.97 -29.04 35.63
C GLN A 96 12.22 -30.57 35.66
N PRO A 97 13.45 -31.02 35.92
CA PRO A 97 13.73 -32.43 36.18
C PRO A 97 13.32 -32.78 37.62
N LEU A 98 12.45 -33.78 37.77
CA LEU A 98 12.24 -34.47 39.05
C LEU A 98 13.36 -35.50 39.20
N THR A 99 14.32 -35.24 40.10
CA THR A 99 15.22 -36.26 40.63
C THR A 99 14.66 -36.73 41.97
N SER A 100 14.45 -38.04 42.13
CA SER A 100 14.43 -38.68 43.44
C SER A 100 14.75 -40.16 43.26
N ASP A 101 15.94 -40.55 43.72
CA ASP A 101 16.27 -41.84 44.33
C ASP A 101 17.19 -41.52 45.52
#